data_AF-U1ZAJ1-F1
#
_entry.id   AF-U1ZAJ1-F1
#
_cell.length_a   1.000
_cell.length_b   1.000
_cell.length_c   1.000
_cell.angle_alpha   90.00
_cell.angle_beta   90.00
_cell.angle_gamma   90.00
#
_symmetry.space_group_name_H-M   'P 1'
#
loop_
_entity.id
_entity.type
_entity.pdbx_description
1 polymer ?
#
loop_
_entity_poly.entity_id
_entity_poly.type
_entity_poly.pdbx_seq_one_letter_code
_entity_poly.pdbx_strand_id
1 'polypeptide(L)'
;MSTLPGIPRIALTWLLVAQVLVILPHLVHLPLWMIALWLGAAAWRVQIFRMRAGYPNGWAKGGLMLLVLAGILLSRGTLVGLDAAVVLLIATFVLKLVEMRSRRDALVLIFLGFFCVVTAYLFDDGILAALYSLLPVTALLAALVGLQHSGFAERPWPTLRLAGGLLLQALPLMVLLFLFFPRMGPLWSLPMPSDKGVTGLSDSMEPGEIAELSRSSALAFRASFDGPIPERHALYWRALTLERFDGRRWSQSSYAELPATPQWRQAGEPLDYSIVMQPSGKPWLFALDVGELAQGDSRMMSDFRWQRRRPVDRPLLYQVRSWPQALREADAEPPA
;
A
#
# COMPACT_ATOMS: atom_id res chain seq x y z
N MET A 1 -41.19 -19.04 24.85
CA MET A 1 -40.31 -17.87 24.64
C MET A 1 -38.88 -18.34 24.79
N SER A 2 -38.20 -18.60 23.67
CA SER A 2 -36.80 -19.05 23.65
C SER A 2 -35.90 -17.89 24.06
N THR A 3 -35.39 -17.94 25.29
CA THR A 3 -34.35 -17.02 25.78
C THR A 3 -33.11 -17.24 24.92
N LEU A 4 -32.85 -16.34 23.96
CA LEU A 4 -31.62 -16.36 23.18
C LEU A 4 -30.44 -16.30 24.17
N PRO A 5 -29.55 -17.30 24.19
CA PRO A 5 -28.43 -17.29 25.13
C PRO A 5 -27.58 -16.05 24.83
N GLY A 6 -27.49 -15.16 25.82
CA GLY A 6 -26.70 -13.93 25.74
C GLY A 6 -25.23 -14.20 25.44
N ILE A 7 -24.52 -13.15 25.04
CA ILE A 7 -23.08 -13.21 24.77
C ILE A 7 -22.33 -13.39 26.10
N PRO A 8 -21.46 -14.41 26.23
CA PRO A 8 -20.66 -14.60 27.43
C PRO A 8 -19.79 -13.38 27.73
N ARG A 9 -19.63 -13.03 29.01
CA ARG A 9 -18.85 -11.85 29.43
C ARG A 9 -17.42 -11.91 28.89
N ILE A 10 -16.82 -13.10 28.89
CA ILE A 10 -15.45 -13.28 28.42
C ILE A 10 -15.29 -13.08 26.91
N ALA A 11 -16.29 -13.52 26.13
CA ALA A 11 -16.29 -13.30 24.69
C ALA A 11 -16.36 -11.80 24.38
N LEU A 12 -17.16 -11.05 25.15
CA LEU A 12 -17.24 -9.59 25.01
C LEU A 12 -15.93 -8.90 25.39
N THR A 13 -15.26 -9.29 26.48
CA THR A 13 -13.98 -8.69 26.86
C THR A 13 -12.91 -8.93 25.80
N TRP A 14 -12.83 -10.15 25.25
CA TRP A 14 -11.90 -10.44 24.15
C TRP A 14 -12.26 -9.70 22.87
N LEU A 15 -13.55 -9.49 22.58
CA LEU A 15 -13.98 -8.67 21.44
C LEU A 15 -13.55 -7.21 21.59
N LEU A 16 -13.65 -6.62 22.78
CA LEU A 16 -13.18 -5.25 23.02
C LEU A 16 -11.65 -5.15 22.89
N VAL A 17 -10.91 -6.11 23.44
CA VAL A 17 -9.45 -6.18 23.30
C VAL A 17 -9.05 -6.36 21.82
N ALA A 18 -9.69 -7.30 21.13
CA ALA A 18 -9.46 -7.53 19.71
C ALA A 18 -9.74 -6.26 18.90
N GLN A 19 -10.79 -5.53 19.21
CA GLN A 19 -11.12 -4.30 18.50
C GLN A 19 -10.05 -3.21 18.66
N VAL A 20 -9.49 -3.03 19.86
CA VAL A 20 -8.35 -2.14 20.08
C VAL A 20 -7.18 -2.59 19.20
N LEU A 21 -6.81 -3.87 19.28
CA LEU A 21 -5.65 -4.42 18.58
C LEU A 21 -5.78 -4.35 17.06
N VAL A 22 -6.98 -4.57 16.51
CA VAL A 22 -7.26 -4.50 15.07
C VAL A 22 -7.20 -3.05 14.56
N ILE A 23 -7.71 -2.09 15.33
CA ILE A 23 -7.80 -0.69 14.90
C ILE A 23 -6.46 0.03 15.04
N LEU A 24 -5.63 -0.34 16.02
CA LEU A 24 -4.34 0.32 16.30
C LEU A 24 -3.45 0.55 15.06
N PRO A 25 -3.14 -0.45 14.21
CA PRO A 25 -2.32 -0.22 13.02
C PRO A 25 -3.00 0.70 11.99
N HIS A 26 -4.33 0.73 11.96
CA HIS A 26 -5.08 1.59 11.05
C HIS A 26 -5.13 3.06 11.51
N LEU A 27 -4.80 3.37 12.76
CA LEU A 27 -4.89 4.74 13.31
C LEU A 27 -4.04 5.76 12.52
N VAL A 28 -2.93 5.31 11.92
CA VAL A 28 -2.05 6.17 11.10
C VAL A 28 -2.75 6.60 9.81
N HIS A 29 -3.68 5.80 9.30
CA HIS A 29 -4.38 6.03 8.04
C HIS A 29 -5.80 6.55 8.21
N LEU A 30 -6.36 6.46 9.41
CA LEU A 30 -7.73 6.86 9.71
C LEU A 30 -7.82 8.35 10.06
N PRO A 31 -8.88 9.05 9.59
CA PRO A 31 -9.14 10.41 10.04
C PRO A 31 -9.50 10.44 11.54
N LEU A 32 -9.07 11.49 12.24
CA LEU A 32 -9.22 11.65 13.70
C LEU A 32 -10.65 11.45 14.21
N TRP A 33 -11.66 11.83 13.43
CA TRP A 33 -13.08 11.65 13.80
C TRP A 33 -13.45 10.17 13.97
N MET A 34 -12.77 9.25 13.27
CA MET A 34 -13.00 7.81 13.39
C MET A 34 -12.56 7.29 14.77
N ILE A 35 -11.51 7.88 15.35
CA ILE A 35 -11.06 7.56 16.70
C ILE A 35 -12.13 7.96 17.71
N ALA A 36 -12.71 9.17 17.54
CA ALA A 36 -13.81 9.62 18.39
C ALA A 36 -15.05 8.73 18.25
N LEU A 37 -15.40 8.32 17.02
CA LEU A 37 -16.49 7.37 16.78
C LEU A 37 -16.23 6.03 17.48
N TRP A 38 -15.01 5.51 17.38
CA TRP A 38 -14.62 4.26 18.01
C TRP A 38 -14.68 4.32 19.53
N LEU A 39 -14.09 5.35 20.15
CA LEU A 39 -14.14 5.53 21.59
C LEU A 39 -15.58 5.69 22.08
N GLY A 40 -16.42 6.44 21.35
CA GLY A 40 -17.85 6.58 21.65
C GLY A 40 -18.59 5.25 21.58
N ALA A 41 -18.37 4.46 20.52
CA ALA A 41 -18.97 3.14 20.33
C ALA A 41 -18.54 2.15 21.42
N ALA A 42 -17.24 2.11 21.75
CA ALA A 42 -16.69 1.27 22.80
C ALA A 42 -17.25 1.65 24.17
N ALA A 43 -17.28 2.95 24.50
CA ALA A 43 -17.85 3.45 25.75
C ALA A 43 -19.34 3.11 25.85
N TRP A 44 -20.11 3.30 24.78
CA TRP A 44 -21.53 2.96 24.74
C TRP A 44 -21.74 1.45 24.99
N ARG A 45 -20.94 0.60 24.36
CA ARG A 45 -21.01 -0.85 24.57
C ARG A 45 -20.71 -1.25 26.01
N VAL A 46 -19.72 -0.60 26.63
CA VAL A 46 -19.40 -0.79 28.06
C VAL A 46 -20.57 -0.33 28.94
N GLN A 47 -21.26 0.77 28.61
CA GLN A 47 -22.44 1.20 29.36
C GLN A 47 -23.63 0.23 29.22
N ILE A 48 -23.84 -0.35 28.03
CA ILE A 48 -24.83 -1.44 27.84
C ILE A 48 -24.48 -2.63 28.72
N PHE A 49 -23.20 -3.01 28.78
CA PHE A 49 -22.73 -4.09 29.65
C PHE A 49 -22.95 -3.82 31.14
N ARG A 50 -22.83 -2.54 31.56
CA ARG A 50 -23.12 -2.09 32.92
C ARG A 50 -24.62 -1.90 33.20
N MET A 51 -25.50 -2.26 32.26
CA MET A 51 -26.95 -2.06 32.32
C MET A 51 -27.38 -0.59 32.53
N ARG A 52 -26.51 0.36 32.16
CA ARG A 52 -26.76 1.82 32.29
C ARG A 52 -27.33 2.46 31.02
N ALA A 53 -27.27 1.75 29.89
CA ALA A 53 -27.76 2.23 28.61
C ALA A 53 -28.48 1.10 27.84
N GLY A 54 -29.51 1.47 27.08
CA GLY A 54 -30.19 0.58 26.15
C GLY A 54 -29.42 0.41 24.85
N TYR A 55 -29.82 -0.60 24.07
CA TYR A 55 -29.34 -0.73 22.68
C TYR A 55 -29.85 0.44 21.83
N PRO A 56 -29.04 0.96 20.87
CA PRO A 56 -29.49 2.03 19.99
C PRO A 56 -30.74 1.63 19.20
N ASN A 57 -31.65 2.58 19.05
CA ASN A 57 -32.86 2.45 18.24
C ASN A 57 -32.51 2.48 16.73
N GLY A 58 -33.42 2.02 15.87
CA GLY A 58 -33.19 1.93 14.42
C GLY A 58 -32.82 3.27 13.78
N TRP A 59 -33.38 4.37 14.30
CA TRP A 59 -33.09 5.73 13.87
C TRP A 59 -31.67 6.18 14.23
N ALA A 60 -31.19 5.90 15.44
CA ALA A 60 -29.81 6.19 15.83
C ALA A 60 -28.81 5.42 14.96
N LYS A 61 -29.11 4.17 14.62
CA LYS A 61 -28.27 3.39 13.70
C LYS A 61 -28.20 4.02 12.31
N GLY A 62 -29.36 4.39 11.74
CA GLY A 62 -29.42 5.08 10.46
C GLY A 62 -28.66 6.41 10.47
N GLY A 63 -28.85 7.21 11.52
CA GLY A 63 -28.12 8.47 11.69
C GLY A 63 -26.61 8.28 11.81
N LEU A 64 -26.16 7.27 12.55
CA LEU A 64 -24.74 6.98 12.73
C LEU A 64 -24.09 6.48 11.42
N MET A 65 -24.81 5.66 10.65
CA MET A 65 -24.38 5.21 9.33
C MET A 65 -24.29 6.38 8.34
N LEU A 66 -25.26 7.30 8.36
CA LEU A 66 -25.28 8.48 7.51
C LEU A 66 -24.16 9.45 7.88
N LEU A 67 -23.86 9.59 9.19
CA LEU A 67 -22.75 10.38 9.70
C LEU A 67 -21.39 9.79 9.28
N VAL A 68 -21.23 8.46 9.33
CA VAL A 68 -20.03 7.79 8.81
C VAL A 68 -19.88 8.06 7.32
N LEU A 69 -20.96 7.91 6.54
CA LEU A 69 -20.91 8.13 5.09
C LEU A 69 -20.53 9.58 4.75
N ALA A 70 -21.17 10.55 5.41
CA ALA A 70 -20.84 11.96 5.28
C ALA A 70 -19.41 12.26 5.72
N GLY A 71 -18.93 11.69 6.83
CA GLY A 71 -17.56 11.82 7.31
C GLY A 71 -16.53 11.31 6.32
N ILE A 72 -16.81 10.20 5.63
CA ILE A 72 -15.95 9.65 4.58
C ILE A 72 -15.94 10.59 3.36
N LEU A 73 -17.11 11.00 2.86
CA LEU A 73 -17.21 11.94 1.74
C LEU A 73 -16.46 13.25 2.00
N LEU A 74 -16.61 13.83 3.20
CA LEU A 74 -15.97 15.09 3.57
C LEU A 74 -14.45 14.95 3.75
N SER A 75 -13.96 13.80 4.23
CA SER A 75 -12.53 13.59 4.50
C SER A 75 -11.73 13.09 3.29
N ARG A 76 -12.36 12.31 2.40
CA ARG A 76 -11.68 11.68 1.25
C ARG A 76 -12.14 12.22 -0.10
N GLY A 77 -13.24 12.97 -0.18
CA GLY A 77 -13.81 13.50 -1.43
C GLY A 77 -14.42 12.43 -2.36
N THR A 78 -14.21 11.14 -2.08
CA THR A 78 -14.72 10.01 -2.86
C THR A 78 -15.06 8.83 -1.95
N LEU A 79 -16.08 8.07 -2.34
CA LEU A 79 -16.41 6.75 -1.76
C LEU A 79 -15.78 5.61 -2.54
N VAL A 80 -15.23 5.90 -3.71
CA VAL A 80 -14.62 4.94 -4.63
C VAL A 80 -13.12 4.97 -4.42
N GLY A 81 -12.57 3.86 -3.93
CA GLY A 81 -11.15 3.71 -3.67
C GLY A 81 -10.86 2.71 -2.56
N LEU A 82 -9.65 2.17 -2.59
CA LEU A 82 -9.13 1.20 -1.63
C LEU A 82 -9.18 1.77 -0.19
N ASP A 83 -8.67 2.99 -0.01
CA ASP A 83 -8.69 3.69 1.28
C ASP A 83 -10.12 3.90 1.79
N ALA A 84 -11.04 4.32 0.92
CA ALA A 84 -12.44 4.52 1.28
C ALA A 84 -13.12 3.21 1.71
N ALA A 85 -12.82 2.10 1.00
CA ALA A 85 -13.32 0.78 1.35
C ALA A 85 -12.81 0.30 2.71
N VAL A 86 -11.53 0.50 3.02
CA VAL A 86 -10.95 0.17 4.34
C VAL A 86 -11.59 1.02 5.44
N VAL A 87 -11.75 2.32 5.23
CA VAL A 87 -12.39 3.22 6.21
C VAL A 87 -13.84 2.80 6.47
N LEU A 88 -14.59 2.47 5.42
CA LEU A 88 -15.97 1.99 5.53
C LEU A 88 -16.05 0.64 6.26
N LEU A 89 -15.11 -0.26 6.00
CA LEU A 89 -15.00 -1.55 6.67
C LEU A 89 -14.74 -1.38 8.16
N ILE A 90 -13.79 -0.52 8.53
CA ILE A 90 -13.46 -0.22 9.93
C ILE A 90 -14.62 0.47 10.61
N ALA A 91 -15.29 1.42 9.95
CA ALA A 91 -16.47 2.06 10.49
C ALA A 91 -17.58 1.02 10.74
N THR A 92 -17.80 0.11 9.79
CA THR A 92 -18.76 -1.00 9.96
C THR A 92 -18.37 -1.88 11.14
N PHE A 93 -17.09 -2.21 11.29
CA PHE A 93 -16.57 -2.98 12.43
C PHE A 93 -16.82 -2.27 13.77
N VAL A 94 -16.57 -0.96 13.83
CA VAL A 94 -16.83 -0.12 14.99
C VAL A 94 -18.32 -0.07 15.33
N LEU A 95 -19.19 0.21 14.35
CA LEU A 95 -20.63 0.34 14.59
C LEU A 95 -21.25 -1.01 14.96
N LYS A 96 -20.81 -2.09 14.32
CA LYS A 96 -21.33 -3.44 14.56
C LYS A 96 -21.11 -3.89 16.01
N LEU A 97 -20.08 -3.37 16.70
CA LEU A 97 -19.89 -3.59 18.13
C LEU A 97 -21.12 -3.17 18.96
N VAL A 98 -21.67 -1.98 18.69
CA VAL A 98 -22.80 -1.42 19.44
C VAL A 98 -24.10 -2.13 19.09
N GLU A 99 -24.21 -2.63 17.86
CA GLU A 99 -25.39 -3.33 17.37
C GLU A 99 -25.50 -4.80 17.82
N MET A 100 -24.45 -5.35 18.39
CA MET A 100 -24.35 -6.77 18.69
C MET A 100 -25.31 -7.22 19.81
N ARG A 101 -26.32 -8.00 19.45
CA ARG A 101 -27.35 -8.51 20.38
C ARG A 101 -27.33 -10.03 20.56
N SER A 102 -26.99 -10.74 19.49
CA SER A 102 -27.02 -12.20 19.44
C SER A 102 -25.63 -12.80 19.29
N ARG A 103 -25.50 -14.12 19.55
CA ARG A 103 -24.28 -14.86 19.22
C ARG A 103 -23.91 -14.78 17.74
N ARG A 104 -24.91 -14.72 16.85
CA ARG A 104 -24.69 -14.54 15.40
C ARG A 104 -24.02 -13.21 15.11
N ASP A 105 -24.46 -12.13 15.77
CA ASP A 105 -23.83 -10.81 15.62
C ASP A 105 -22.38 -10.82 16.12
N ALA A 106 -22.11 -11.52 17.22
CA ALA A 106 -20.75 -11.68 17.74
C ALA A 106 -19.84 -12.44 16.74
N LEU A 107 -20.34 -13.51 16.11
CA LEU A 107 -19.60 -14.22 15.06
C LEU A 107 -19.31 -13.32 13.85
N VAL A 108 -20.30 -12.55 13.41
CA VAL A 108 -20.11 -11.58 12.30
C VAL A 108 -19.03 -10.57 12.68
N LEU A 109 -19.02 -10.06 13.92
CA LEU A 109 -17.99 -9.13 14.37
C LEU A 109 -16.60 -9.79 14.40
N ILE A 110 -16.50 -11.04 14.85
CA ILE A 110 -15.23 -11.80 14.86
C ILE A 110 -14.68 -11.95 13.43
N PHE A 111 -15.50 -12.40 12.49
CA PHE A 111 -15.09 -12.56 11.09
C PHE A 111 -14.73 -11.22 10.42
N LEU A 112 -15.50 -10.18 10.73
CA LEU A 112 -15.19 -8.83 10.28
C LEU A 112 -13.85 -8.34 10.85
N GLY A 113 -13.53 -8.69 12.10
CA GLY A 113 -12.24 -8.43 12.72
C GLY A 113 -11.09 -9.15 12.01
N PHE A 114 -11.25 -10.44 11.67
CA PHE A 114 -10.23 -11.16 10.89
C PHE A 114 -10.00 -10.52 9.52
N PHE A 115 -11.08 -10.11 8.85
CA PHE A 115 -10.97 -9.41 7.57
C PHE A 115 -10.26 -8.05 7.72
N CYS A 116 -10.54 -7.29 8.79
CA CYS A 116 -9.81 -6.05 9.08
C CYS A 116 -8.32 -6.27 9.38
N VAL A 117 -7.93 -7.39 9.99
CA VAL A 117 -6.50 -7.74 10.13
C VAL A 117 -5.84 -7.92 8.77
N VAL A 118 -6.52 -8.60 7.84
CA VAL A 118 -6.00 -8.79 6.47
C VAL A 118 -5.86 -7.45 5.75
N THR A 119 -6.81 -6.53 5.91
CA THR A 119 -6.70 -5.20 5.26
C THR A 119 -5.55 -4.35 5.80
N ALA A 120 -4.98 -4.65 6.97
CA ALA A 120 -3.81 -3.94 7.47
C ALA A 120 -2.56 -4.20 6.59
N TYR A 121 -2.45 -5.41 6.04
CA TYR A 121 -1.34 -5.81 5.15
C TYR A 121 -1.35 -5.11 3.79
N LEU A 122 -2.41 -4.37 3.50
CA LEU A 122 -2.49 -3.52 2.33
C LEU A 122 -1.62 -2.26 2.45
N PHE A 123 -1.33 -1.84 3.68
CA PHE A 123 -0.55 -0.65 3.99
C PHE A 123 0.86 -0.99 4.47
N ASP A 124 1.02 -2.07 5.24
CA ASP A 124 2.30 -2.51 5.78
C ASP A 124 2.39 -4.05 5.74
N ASP A 125 3.23 -4.57 4.85
CA ASP A 125 3.52 -6.00 4.69
C ASP A 125 4.83 -6.44 5.38
N GLY A 126 5.39 -5.59 6.25
CA GLY A 126 6.62 -5.84 6.97
C GLY A 126 6.54 -6.95 8.03
N ILE A 127 7.71 -7.42 8.47
CA ILE A 127 7.80 -8.49 9.48
C ILE A 127 7.24 -8.08 10.85
N LEU A 128 7.34 -6.78 11.18
CA LEU A 128 6.75 -6.24 12.41
C LEU A 128 5.23 -6.25 12.37
N ALA A 129 4.62 -5.89 11.23
CA ALA A 129 3.18 -6.00 11.03
C ALA A 129 2.73 -7.46 11.14
N ALA A 130 3.52 -8.40 10.61
CA ALA A 130 3.26 -9.84 10.73
C ALA A 130 3.35 -10.37 12.17
N LEU A 131 4.33 -9.93 12.96
CA LEU A 131 4.42 -10.29 14.37
C LEU A 131 3.29 -9.65 15.18
N TYR A 132 2.95 -8.40 14.89
CA TYR A 132 1.88 -7.70 15.56
C TYR A 132 0.51 -8.35 15.31
N SER A 133 0.24 -8.81 14.08
CA SER A 133 -1.06 -9.42 13.70
C SER A 133 -1.40 -10.69 14.48
N LEU A 134 -0.40 -11.36 15.08
CA LEU A 134 -0.62 -12.47 16.00
C LEU A 134 -1.46 -12.05 17.21
N LEU A 135 -1.32 -10.81 17.70
CA LEU A 135 -2.08 -10.31 18.85
C LEU A 135 -3.59 -10.20 18.58
N PRO A 136 -4.08 -9.44 17.56
CA PRO A 136 -5.49 -9.39 17.25
C PRO A 136 -6.05 -10.74 16.82
N VAL A 137 -5.30 -11.56 16.07
CA VAL A 137 -5.75 -12.91 15.68
C VAL A 137 -5.96 -13.78 16.91
N THR A 138 -5.03 -13.76 17.87
CA THR A 138 -5.18 -14.49 19.15
C THR A 138 -6.42 -14.01 19.92
N ALA A 139 -6.62 -12.69 20.02
CA ALA A 139 -7.77 -12.12 20.73
C ALA A 139 -9.11 -12.48 20.06
N LEU A 140 -9.17 -12.47 18.72
CA LEU A 140 -10.35 -12.88 17.95
C LEU A 140 -10.63 -14.38 18.11
N LEU A 141 -9.59 -15.23 18.11
CA LEU A 141 -9.72 -16.66 18.40
C LEU A 141 -10.18 -16.90 19.84
N ALA A 142 -9.64 -16.17 20.82
CA ALA A 142 -10.08 -16.27 22.21
C ALA A 142 -11.55 -15.86 22.38
N ALA A 143 -11.98 -14.81 21.67
CA ALA A 143 -13.40 -14.43 21.60
C ALA A 143 -14.27 -15.54 20.98
N LEU A 144 -13.80 -16.18 19.90
CA LEU A 144 -14.51 -17.28 19.24
C LEU A 144 -14.65 -18.51 20.16
N VAL A 145 -13.55 -18.90 20.82
CA VAL A 145 -13.55 -20.00 21.80
C VAL A 145 -14.52 -19.69 22.94
N GLY A 146 -14.45 -18.49 23.51
CA GLY A 146 -15.34 -18.06 24.59
C GLY A 146 -16.81 -17.97 24.19
N LEU A 147 -17.10 -17.73 22.90
CA LEU A 147 -18.47 -17.69 22.37
C LEU A 147 -19.06 -19.10 22.16
N GLN A 148 -18.23 -20.06 21.77
CA GLN A 148 -18.65 -21.44 21.45
C GLN A 148 -18.67 -22.37 22.67
N HIS A 149 -17.74 -22.22 23.62
CA HIS A 149 -17.62 -23.11 24.77
C HIS A 149 -18.19 -22.47 26.04
N SER A 150 -19.38 -22.91 26.46
CA SER A 150 -20.01 -22.47 27.71
C SER A 150 -19.20 -22.80 28.97
N GLY A 151 -18.40 -23.87 28.99
CA GLY A 151 -17.58 -24.28 30.14
C GLY A 151 -16.29 -23.46 30.35
N PHE A 152 -15.76 -22.84 29.29
CA PHE A 152 -14.60 -21.94 29.38
C PHE A 152 -14.99 -20.47 29.58
N ALA A 153 -16.29 -20.19 29.62
CA ALA A 153 -16.85 -18.85 29.60
C ALA A 153 -16.59 -18.01 30.88
N GLU A 154 -16.02 -18.62 31.93
CA GLU A 154 -15.84 -17.98 33.23
C GLU A 154 -14.45 -17.38 33.46
N ARG A 155 -13.42 -17.80 32.69
CA ARG A 155 -12.03 -17.35 32.90
C ARG A 155 -11.34 -16.96 31.58
N PRO A 156 -10.57 -15.86 31.55
CA PRO A 156 -9.86 -15.40 30.34
C PRO A 156 -8.71 -16.32 29.94
N TRP A 157 -8.03 -16.89 30.93
CA TRP A 157 -6.79 -17.64 30.69
C TRP A 157 -6.98 -18.93 29.88
N PRO A 158 -7.98 -19.79 30.17
CA PRO A 158 -8.22 -20.99 29.36
C PRO A 158 -8.55 -20.68 27.90
N THR A 159 -9.35 -19.64 27.64
CA THR A 159 -9.69 -19.23 26.26
C THR A 159 -8.46 -18.75 25.50
N LEU A 160 -7.57 -18.01 26.16
CA LEU A 160 -6.33 -17.53 25.56
C LEU A 160 -5.33 -18.66 25.31
N ARG A 161 -5.17 -19.57 26.26
CA ARG A 161 -4.28 -20.74 26.13
C ARG A 161 -4.70 -21.63 24.97
N LEU A 162 -6.00 -21.88 24.80
CA LEU A 162 -6.49 -22.66 23.67
C LEU A 162 -6.26 -21.92 22.33
N ALA A 163 -6.58 -20.62 22.26
CA ALA A 163 -6.35 -19.80 21.08
C ALA A 163 -4.85 -19.76 20.67
N GLY A 164 -3.96 -19.56 21.65
CA GLY A 164 -2.51 -19.59 21.42
C GLY A 164 -2.01 -20.97 20.99
N GLY A 165 -2.56 -22.04 21.56
CA GLY A 165 -2.26 -23.42 21.14
C GLY A 165 -2.66 -23.70 19.69
N LEU A 166 -3.84 -23.25 19.26
CA LEU A 166 -4.30 -23.35 17.87
C LEU A 166 -3.40 -22.57 16.91
N LEU A 167 -2.97 -21.36 17.31
CA LEU A 167 -2.02 -20.57 16.52
C LEU A 167 -0.66 -21.25 16.39
N LEU A 168 -0.14 -21.80 17.47
CA LEU A 168 1.15 -22.50 17.45
C LEU A 168 1.09 -23.74 16.54
N GLN A 169 -0.03 -24.47 16.56
CA GLN A 169 -0.27 -25.61 15.66
C GLN A 169 -0.44 -25.19 14.20
N ALA A 170 -0.84 -23.95 13.93
CA ALA A 170 -0.95 -23.40 12.58
C ALA A 170 0.40 -22.95 12.00
N LEU A 171 1.43 -22.71 12.82
CA LEU A 171 2.75 -22.26 12.35
C LEU A 171 3.44 -23.25 11.39
N PRO A 172 3.48 -24.58 11.65
CA PRO A 172 4.05 -25.53 10.69
C PRO A 172 3.33 -25.50 9.34
N LEU A 173 2.00 -25.37 9.36
CA LEU A 173 1.20 -25.26 8.14
C LEU A 173 1.49 -23.94 7.42
N MET A 174 1.64 -22.84 8.15
CA MET A 174 2.03 -21.54 7.60
C MET A 174 3.41 -21.62 6.92
N VAL A 175 4.41 -22.24 7.57
CA VAL A 175 5.75 -22.41 6.99
C VAL A 175 5.71 -23.29 5.74
N LEU A 176 4.93 -24.37 5.77
CA LEU A 176 4.72 -25.22 4.61
C LEU A 176 4.12 -24.40 3.45
N LEU A 177 3.03 -23.67 3.69
CA LEU A 177 2.43 -22.81 2.66
C LEU A 177 3.39 -21.72 2.20
N PHE A 178 4.19 -21.13 3.09
CA PHE A 178 5.16 -20.10 2.73
C PHE A 178 6.28 -20.63 1.81
N LEU A 179 6.75 -21.86 2.03
CA LEU A 179 7.83 -22.46 1.23
C LEU A 179 7.31 -23.02 -0.10
N PHE A 180 6.13 -23.63 -0.11
CA PHE A 180 5.62 -24.37 -1.26
C PHE A 180 4.64 -23.56 -2.12
N PHE A 181 3.95 -22.56 -1.56
CA PHE A 181 2.98 -21.79 -2.31
C PHE A 181 3.68 -20.66 -3.07
N PRO A 182 3.53 -20.59 -4.41
CA PRO A 182 4.16 -19.54 -5.20
C PRO A 182 3.58 -18.18 -4.78
N ARG A 183 4.46 -17.18 -4.65
CA ARG A 183 4.04 -15.80 -4.40
C ARG A 183 3.32 -15.27 -5.64
N MET A 184 2.03 -15.53 -5.72
CA MET A 184 1.17 -14.99 -6.77
C MET A 184 1.09 -13.48 -6.60
N GLY A 185 1.32 -12.75 -7.68
CA GLY A 185 1.02 -11.32 -7.71
C GLY A 185 -0.47 -11.06 -7.45
N PRO A 186 -0.86 -9.81 -7.19
CA PRO A 186 -2.26 -9.46 -7.01
C PRO A 186 -3.10 -10.02 -8.18
N LEU A 187 -4.14 -10.79 -7.88
CA LEU A 187 -5.07 -11.31 -8.90
C LEU A 187 -5.91 -10.19 -9.54
N TRP A 188 -5.85 -9.00 -8.95
CA TRP A 188 -6.56 -7.79 -9.32
C TRP A 188 -5.59 -6.62 -9.13
N SER A 189 -5.42 -5.80 -10.16
CA SER A 189 -4.70 -4.53 -10.07
C SER A 189 -5.70 -3.42 -9.80
N LEU A 190 -5.68 -2.84 -8.61
CA LEU A 190 -6.32 -1.55 -8.36
C LEU A 190 -5.30 -0.46 -8.70
N PRO A 191 -5.67 0.62 -9.42
CA PRO A 191 -4.79 1.75 -9.61
C PRO A 191 -4.56 2.39 -8.23
N MET A 192 -3.45 2.02 -7.58
CA MET A 192 -2.98 2.73 -6.41
C MET A 192 -2.54 4.12 -6.88
N PRO A 193 -2.90 5.20 -6.19
CA PRO A 193 -2.28 6.49 -6.40
C PRO A 193 -0.76 6.33 -6.19
N SER A 194 -0.01 6.33 -7.29
CA SER A 194 1.43 6.03 -7.37
C SER A 194 2.33 7.13 -6.76
N ASP A 195 1.81 7.95 -5.85
CA ASP A 195 2.50 9.18 -5.42
C ASP A 195 3.31 9.04 -4.13
N LYS A 196 3.31 7.86 -3.45
CA LYS A 196 3.96 7.76 -2.13
C LYS A 196 4.79 6.49 -1.84
N GLY A 197 4.86 5.53 -2.76
CA GLY A 197 5.37 4.19 -2.44
C GLY A 197 6.75 3.80 -2.98
N VAL A 198 7.29 4.52 -3.97
CA VAL A 198 8.58 4.18 -4.59
C VAL A 198 9.47 5.41 -4.52
N THR A 199 10.52 5.36 -3.70
CA THR A 199 11.57 6.40 -3.75
C THR A 199 12.25 6.31 -5.11
N GLY A 200 12.05 7.31 -5.95
CA GLY A 200 12.56 7.35 -7.31
C GLY A 200 12.42 8.75 -7.90
N LEU A 201 12.93 8.94 -9.11
CA LEU A 201 12.72 10.18 -9.86
C LEU A 201 11.22 10.39 -10.12
N SER A 202 10.78 11.63 -10.07
CA SER A 202 9.44 12.09 -10.42
C SER A 202 9.45 12.88 -11.74
N ASP A 203 8.27 13.10 -12.31
CA ASP A 203 8.03 13.93 -13.52
C ASP A 203 8.03 15.44 -13.21
N SER A 204 8.22 15.80 -11.94
CA SER A 204 8.49 17.16 -11.50
C SER A 204 9.50 17.18 -10.36
N MET A 205 10.14 18.33 -10.16
CA MET A 205 11.18 18.52 -9.15
C MET A 205 11.11 19.93 -8.58
N GLU A 206 11.06 20.01 -7.25
CA GLU A 206 11.34 21.23 -6.49
C GLU A 206 12.76 21.23 -5.90
N PRO A 207 13.39 22.40 -5.72
CA PRO A 207 14.63 22.52 -4.98
C PRO A 207 14.49 21.91 -3.57
N GLY A 208 15.19 20.79 -3.33
CA GLY A 208 15.14 20.05 -2.06
C GLY A 208 14.67 18.60 -2.18
N GLU A 209 13.84 18.26 -3.18
CA GLU A 209 13.33 16.89 -3.37
C GLU A 209 14.44 15.89 -3.75
N ILE A 210 15.45 16.33 -4.51
CA ILE A 210 16.66 15.52 -4.77
C ILE A 210 17.37 15.13 -3.47
N ALA A 211 17.33 16.00 -2.45
CA ALA A 211 18.00 15.74 -1.17
C ALA A 211 17.30 14.65 -0.34
N GLU A 212 16.03 14.34 -0.62
CA GLU A 212 15.36 13.16 -0.07
C GLU A 212 15.77 11.89 -0.82
N LEU A 213 15.85 11.97 -2.15
CA LEU A 213 16.32 10.84 -2.98
C LEU A 213 17.76 10.44 -2.62
N SER A 214 18.64 11.41 -2.35
CA SER A 214 20.03 11.14 -1.97
C SER A 214 20.20 10.48 -0.59
N ARG A 215 19.16 10.51 0.26
CA ARG A 215 19.16 9.82 1.57
C ARG A 215 18.69 8.38 1.47
N SER A 216 18.10 7.97 0.34
CA SER A 216 17.67 6.61 0.11
C SER A 216 18.83 5.75 -0.38
N SER A 217 19.05 4.60 0.27
CA SER A 217 19.99 3.57 -0.18
C SER A 217 19.31 2.50 -1.06
N ALA A 218 18.08 2.75 -1.52
CA ALA A 218 17.35 1.82 -2.37
C ALA A 218 18.06 1.64 -3.73
N LEU A 219 18.13 0.40 -4.20
CA LEU A 219 18.74 0.08 -5.49
C LEU A 219 17.85 0.60 -6.63
N ALA A 220 18.36 1.50 -7.47
CA ALA A 220 17.66 1.94 -8.67
C ALA A 220 17.87 0.96 -9.84
N PHE A 221 19.12 0.65 -10.16
CA PHE A 221 19.50 -0.30 -11.20
C PHE A 221 20.93 -0.81 -10.99
N ARG A 222 21.31 -1.85 -11.73
CA ARG A 222 22.70 -2.28 -11.92
C ARG A 222 23.04 -2.22 -13.40
N ALA A 223 24.24 -1.78 -13.74
CA ALA A 223 24.76 -1.79 -15.11
C ALA A 223 25.96 -2.73 -15.22
N SER A 224 26.07 -3.45 -16.32
CA SER A 224 27.21 -4.31 -16.67
C SER A 224 27.68 -3.96 -18.07
N PHE A 225 28.93 -3.53 -18.20
CA PHE A 225 29.53 -3.13 -19.48
C PHE A 225 30.21 -4.33 -20.16
N ASP A 226 30.11 -4.41 -21.48
CA ASP A 226 30.77 -5.42 -22.30
C ASP A 226 32.24 -5.03 -22.61
N GLY A 227 32.90 -4.34 -21.66
CA GLY A 227 34.21 -3.74 -21.81
C GLY A 227 34.68 -3.01 -20.54
N PRO A 228 35.71 -2.15 -20.63
CA PRO A 228 36.16 -1.35 -19.49
C PRO A 228 35.05 -0.40 -19.02
N ILE A 229 34.89 -0.29 -17.70
CA ILE A 229 33.91 0.63 -17.12
C ILE A 229 34.40 2.07 -17.36
N PRO A 230 33.58 2.95 -17.95
CA PRO A 230 33.93 4.35 -18.14
C PRO A 230 34.27 5.06 -16.82
N GLU A 231 35.04 6.13 -16.90
CA GLU A 231 35.31 6.97 -15.73
C GLU A 231 34.01 7.51 -15.12
N ARG A 232 34.02 7.72 -13.80
CA ARG A 232 32.81 8.10 -13.04
C ARG A 232 32.11 9.35 -13.57
N HIS A 233 32.87 10.29 -14.13
CA HIS A 233 32.33 11.53 -14.68
C HIS A 233 31.53 11.31 -15.99
N ALA A 234 31.81 10.22 -16.72
CA ALA A 234 31.11 9.83 -17.94
C ALA A 234 29.85 9.00 -17.66
N LEU A 235 29.66 8.52 -16.42
CA LEU A 235 28.50 7.71 -16.01
C LEU A 235 27.27 8.57 -15.68
N TYR A 236 26.87 9.43 -16.61
CA TYR A 236 25.67 10.25 -16.48
C TYR A 236 24.44 9.52 -17.03
N TRP A 237 23.69 8.88 -16.14
CA TRP A 237 22.52 8.08 -16.47
C TRP A 237 21.28 8.96 -16.66
N ARG A 238 20.99 9.29 -17.92
CA ARG A 238 19.78 10.02 -18.30
C ARG A 238 18.54 9.18 -18.03
N ALA A 239 17.52 9.82 -17.44
CA ALA A 239 16.20 9.21 -17.21
C ALA A 239 15.08 10.09 -17.78
N LEU A 240 15.12 11.38 -17.49
CA LEU A 240 14.16 12.36 -17.98
C LEU A 240 14.80 13.73 -18.11
N THR A 241 14.11 14.62 -18.82
CA THR A 241 14.43 16.03 -18.95
C THR A 241 13.24 16.83 -18.45
N LEU A 242 13.49 17.87 -17.64
CA LEU A 242 12.45 18.75 -17.11
C LEU A 242 12.65 20.12 -17.74
N GLU A 243 11.75 20.51 -18.63
CA GLU A 243 11.90 21.71 -19.48
C GLU A 243 11.01 22.85 -19.02
N ARG A 244 9.90 22.55 -18.35
CA ARG A 244 8.92 23.54 -17.90
C ARG A 244 9.26 24.01 -16.50
N PHE A 245 9.54 25.30 -16.34
CA PHE A 245 9.73 25.93 -15.04
C PHE A 245 8.59 26.91 -14.75
N ASP A 246 7.91 26.76 -13.61
CA ASP A 246 6.79 27.61 -13.20
C ASP A 246 7.18 28.71 -12.19
N GLY A 247 8.48 28.91 -11.97
CA GLY A 247 9.02 29.83 -10.96
C GLY A 247 9.43 29.13 -9.66
N ARG A 248 8.99 27.89 -9.42
CA ARG A 248 9.36 27.10 -8.23
C ARG A 248 9.72 25.66 -8.55
N ARG A 249 9.02 25.06 -9.50
CA ARG A 249 9.06 23.64 -9.84
C ARG A 249 9.44 23.45 -11.31
N TRP A 250 10.32 22.49 -11.55
CA TRP A 250 10.61 21.96 -12.88
C TRP A 250 9.67 20.80 -13.16
N SER A 251 9.09 20.72 -14.36
CA SER A 251 8.21 19.61 -14.78
C SER A 251 8.45 19.22 -16.23
N GLN A 252 8.02 18.01 -16.61
CA GLN A 252 8.08 17.56 -18.00
C GLN A 252 7.20 18.45 -18.88
N SER A 253 7.69 18.77 -20.09
CA SER A 253 6.89 19.49 -21.08
C SER A 253 5.93 18.53 -21.79
N SER A 254 4.75 19.02 -22.15
CA SER A 254 3.81 18.31 -23.02
C SER A 254 4.36 18.11 -24.44
N TYR A 255 5.33 18.93 -24.85
CA TYR A 255 6.00 18.81 -26.14
C TYR A 255 6.96 17.61 -26.17
N ALA A 256 7.65 17.32 -25.05
CA ALA A 256 8.48 16.13 -24.88
C ALA A 256 7.68 14.81 -24.79
N GLU A 257 6.35 14.86 -24.71
CA GLU A 257 5.49 13.66 -24.76
C GLU A 257 5.14 13.21 -26.18
N LEU A 258 5.36 14.08 -27.18
CA LEU A 258 5.14 13.71 -28.57
C LEU A 258 6.27 12.76 -29.03
N PRO A 259 5.94 11.56 -29.53
CA PRO A 259 6.94 10.64 -30.05
C PRO A 259 7.48 11.20 -31.36
N ALA A 260 8.61 11.89 -31.29
CA ALA A 260 9.40 12.31 -32.43
C ALA A 260 10.82 11.76 -32.26
N THR A 261 11.31 11.04 -33.26
CA THR A 261 12.70 10.57 -33.27
C THR A 261 13.60 11.80 -33.44
N PRO A 262 14.42 12.16 -32.44
CA PRO A 262 15.27 13.33 -32.55
C PRO A 262 16.36 13.12 -33.60
N GLN A 263 16.85 14.20 -34.19
CA GLN A 263 17.97 14.15 -35.12
C GLN A 263 19.29 14.12 -34.35
N TRP A 264 20.11 13.12 -34.64
CA TRP A 264 21.47 13.02 -34.11
C TRP A 264 22.36 12.23 -35.06
N ARG A 265 23.67 12.40 -34.91
CA ARG A 265 24.70 11.66 -35.66
C ARG A 265 25.62 10.95 -34.68
N GLN A 266 25.84 9.66 -34.92
CA GLN A 266 26.77 8.85 -34.14
C GLN A 266 28.19 9.43 -34.26
N ALA A 267 28.86 9.54 -33.12
CA ALA A 267 30.25 9.98 -33.03
C ALA A 267 30.90 9.39 -31.77
N GLY A 268 32.21 9.13 -31.86
CA GLY A 268 32.99 8.46 -30.82
C GLY A 268 32.79 6.94 -30.76
N GLU A 269 33.47 6.32 -29.78
CA GLU A 269 33.37 4.89 -29.51
C GLU A 269 32.04 4.54 -28.82
N PRO A 270 31.34 3.48 -29.28
CA PRO A 270 30.11 3.02 -28.64
C PRO A 270 30.39 2.34 -27.30
N LEU A 271 29.47 2.52 -26.35
CA LEU A 271 29.44 1.81 -25.09
C LEU A 271 28.31 0.80 -25.09
N ASP A 272 28.66 -0.48 -25.12
CA ASP A 272 27.73 -1.60 -25.00
C ASP A 272 27.61 -2.05 -23.54
N TYR A 273 26.38 -2.09 -23.02
CA TYR A 273 26.12 -2.52 -21.66
C TYR A 273 24.68 -3.03 -21.48
N SER A 274 24.47 -3.77 -20.40
CA SER A 274 23.16 -4.22 -19.95
C SER A 274 22.76 -3.56 -18.64
N ILE A 275 21.47 -3.27 -18.48
CA ILE A 275 20.90 -2.73 -17.25
C ILE A 275 19.86 -3.68 -16.69
N VAL A 276 19.95 -3.95 -15.39
CA VAL A 276 18.89 -4.56 -14.58
C VAL A 276 18.25 -3.47 -13.72
N MET A 277 17.11 -2.96 -14.15
CA MET A 277 16.36 -1.88 -13.49
C MET A 277 15.35 -2.44 -12.48
N GLN A 278 15.28 -1.84 -11.29
CA GLN A 278 14.26 -2.14 -10.30
C GLN A 278 12.90 -1.50 -10.67
N PRO A 279 11.78 -2.00 -10.12
CA PRO A 279 10.47 -1.39 -10.33
C PRO A 279 10.48 0.10 -9.93
N SER A 280 10.17 0.98 -10.88
CA SER A 280 10.10 2.43 -10.65
C SER A 280 8.66 2.96 -10.64
N GLY A 281 7.69 2.18 -11.15
CA GLY A 281 6.31 2.66 -11.36
C GLY A 281 6.21 3.79 -12.39
N LYS A 282 7.30 4.07 -13.13
CA LYS A 282 7.40 5.13 -14.13
C LYS A 282 7.81 4.53 -15.49
N PRO A 283 7.48 5.18 -16.60
CA PRO A 283 7.71 4.63 -17.94
C PRO A 283 9.12 4.89 -18.49
N TRP A 284 9.94 5.75 -17.88
CA TRP A 284 11.28 6.05 -18.40
C TRP A 284 12.32 4.98 -18.06
N LEU A 285 13.33 4.84 -18.93
CA LEU A 285 14.47 3.95 -18.77
C LEU A 285 15.75 4.76 -18.54
N PHE A 286 16.73 4.14 -17.89
CA PHE A 286 18.03 4.73 -17.64
C PHE A 286 18.99 4.38 -18.78
N ALA A 287 19.71 5.36 -19.32
CA ALA A 287 20.76 5.14 -20.31
C ALA A 287 21.81 6.25 -20.27
N LEU A 288 23.02 5.96 -20.75
CA LEU A 288 23.98 7.00 -21.13
C LEU A 288 23.48 7.67 -22.42
N ASP A 289 23.67 8.97 -22.54
CA ASP A 289 23.21 9.75 -23.69
C ASP A 289 24.28 9.71 -24.80
N VAL A 290 23.98 9.58 -26.09
CA VAL A 290 22.71 9.16 -26.70
C VAL A 290 22.67 7.63 -26.75
N GLY A 291 21.68 7.03 -26.10
CA GLY A 291 21.50 5.57 -26.05
C GLY A 291 20.60 5.07 -27.17
N GLU A 292 20.90 3.88 -27.68
CA GLU A 292 20.04 3.08 -28.55
C GLU A 292 19.69 1.76 -27.86
N LEU A 293 18.40 1.50 -27.72
CA LEU A 293 17.86 0.27 -27.15
C LEU A 293 17.24 -0.56 -28.27
N ALA A 294 17.32 -1.89 -28.15
CA ALA A 294 16.66 -2.80 -29.09
C ALA A 294 15.16 -2.45 -29.20
N GLN A 295 14.69 -2.25 -30.43
CA GLN A 295 13.32 -1.82 -30.69
C GLN A 295 12.31 -2.87 -30.18
N GLY A 296 11.36 -2.41 -29.37
CA GLY A 296 10.34 -3.23 -28.72
C GLY A 296 9.28 -2.35 -28.06
N ASP A 297 8.98 -2.57 -26.78
CA ASP A 297 8.01 -1.79 -26.00
C ASP A 297 8.50 -0.37 -25.59
N SER A 298 9.71 0.00 -26.02
CA SER A 298 10.39 1.27 -25.71
C SER A 298 10.63 2.10 -26.96
N ARG A 299 10.54 3.42 -26.81
CA ARG A 299 10.80 4.42 -27.85
C ARG A 299 11.66 5.56 -27.30
N MET A 300 12.49 6.12 -28.17
CA MET A 300 13.20 7.36 -27.89
C MET A 300 12.26 8.54 -28.12
N MET A 301 12.26 9.49 -27.19
CA MET A 301 11.46 10.72 -27.26
C MET A 301 12.28 11.86 -27.87
N SER A 302 11.64 13.00 -28.15
CA SER A 302 12.29 14.18 -28.72
C SER A 302 13.43 14.72 -27.85
N ASP A 303 13.31 14.58 -26.54
CA ASP A 303 14.32 14.94 -25.57
C ASP A 303 15.34 13.81 -25.32
N PHE A 304 15.59 12.92 -26.30
CA PHE A 304 16.58 11.82 -26.23
C PHE A 304 16.41 10.81 -25.07
N ARG A 305 15.36 10.92 -24.25
CA ARG A 305 15.08 9.93 -23.20
C ARG A 305 14.43 8.69 -23.81
N TRP A 306 14.59 7.57 -23.14
CA TRP A 306 13.88 6.34 -23.48
C TRP A 306 12.63 6.18 -22.62
N GLN A 307 11.50 5.95 -23.28
CA GLN A 307 10.21 5.75 -22.63
C GLN A 307 9.56 4.44 -23.10
N ARG A 308 9.10 3.63 -22.15
CA ARG A 308 8.25 2.46 -22.41
C ARG A 308 6.79 2.85 -22.52
N ARG A 309 6.03 2.05 -23.26
CA ARG A 309 4.56 2.18 -23.35
C ARG A 309 3.85 1.92 -22.02
N ARG A 310 4.46 1.12 -21.14
CA ARG A 310 3.95 0.80 -19.80
C ARG A 310 5.01 1.09 -18.74
N PRO A 311 4.61 1.50 -17.52
CA PRO A 311 5.54 1.62 -16.39
C PRO A 311 6.38 0.37 -16.13
N VAL A 312 7.54 0.57 -15.51
CA VAL A 312 8.40 -0.54 -15.04
C VAL A 312 7.92 -0.98 -13.65
N ASP A 313 7.00 -1.93 -13.60
CA ASP A 313 6.41 -2.47 -12.35
C ASP A 313 7.09 -3.76 -11.85
N ARG A 314 8.02 -4.30 -12.65
CA ARG A 314 8.80 -5.51 -12.35
C ARG A 314 10.26 -5.29 -12.76
N PRO A 315 11.23 -6.02 -12.16
CA PRO A 315 12.62 -5.94 -12.59
C PRO A 315 12.74 -6.16 -14.10
N LEU A 316 13.44 -5.25 -14.78
CA LEU A 316 13.58 -5.23 -16.23
C LEU A 316 15.05 -5.31 -16.63
N LEU A 317 15.39 -6.32 -17.43
CA LEU A 317 16.68 -6.42 -18.11
C LEU A 317 16.55 -5.85 -19.51
N TYR A 318 17.47 -4.96 -19.89
CA TYR A 318 17.57 -4.45 -21.25
C TYR A 318 19.04 -4.18 -21.61
N GLN A 319 19.34 -4.27 -22.91
CA GLN A 319 20.63 -3.93 -23.48
C GLN A 319 20.57 -2.53 -24.08
N VAL A 320 21.68 -1.81 -23.97
CA VAL A 320 21.83 -0.46 -24.48
C VAL A 320 23.18 -0.34 -25.17
N ARG A 321 23.20 0.32 -26.32
CA ARG A 321 24.40 0.82 -26.97
C ARG A 321 24.36 2.33 -26.95
N SER A 322 25.34 3.00 -26.36
CA SER A 322 25.34 4.46 -26.26
C SER A 322 26.53 5.11 -26.94
N TRP A 323 26.33 6.32 -27.47
CA TRP A 323 27.37 7.17 -28.06
C TRP A 323 27.46 8.49 -27.27
N PRO A 324 28.32 8.55 -26.22
CA PRO A 324 28.52 9.77 -25.41
C PRO A 324 28.97 11.01 -26.18
N GLN A 325 29.59 10.82 -27.35
CA GLN A 325 30.09 11.92 -28.19
C GLN A 325 29.17 12.23 -29.38
N ALA A 326 27.97 11.64 -29.41
CA ALA A 326 26.99 11.88 -30.46
C ALA A 326 26.67 13.37 -30.62
N LEU A 327 26.59 13.82 -31.88
CA LEU A 327 26.13 15.16 -32.21
C LEU A 327 24.60 15.17 -32.18
N ARG A 328 24.01 15.84 -31.20
CA ARG A 328 22.56 16.02 -31.05
C ARG A 328 22.12 17.30 -31.75
N GLU A 329 21.00 17.26 -32.46
CA GLU A 329 20.34 18.44 -33.03
C GLU A 329 21.27 19.32 -33.90
N ALA A 330 22.15 18.69 -34.69
CA ALA A 330 23.18 19.38 -35.46
C ALA A 330 22.63 20.40 -36.48
N ASP A 331 21.36 20.25 -36.89
CA ASP A 331 20.70 21.07 -37.90
C ASP A 331 19.53 21.91 -37.30
N ALA A 332 19.44 22.02 -35.97
CA ALA A 332 18.39 22.81 -35.32
C ALA A 332 18.66 24.32 -35.44
N GLU A 333 17.71 25.06 -36.02
CA GLU A 333 17.73 26.53 -35.96
C GLU A 333 17.63 26.99 -34.50
N PRO A 334 18.42 28.00 -34.07
CA PRO A 334 18.32 28.54 -32.73
C PRO A 334 16.90 29.09 -32.49
N PRO A 335 16.32 28.90 -31.29
CA PRO A 335 15.02 29.46 -30.97
C PRO A 335 15.07 30.99 -31.07
N ALA A 336 14.08 31.57 -31.76
CA ALA A 336 13.93 33.00 -32.00
C ALA A 336 13.62 33.81 -30.74
#